data_AF-A0A0P9KHK3-F1
#
_entry.id   AF-A0A0P9KHK3-F1
#
_cell.length_a   1.000
_cell.length_b   1.000
_cell.length_c   1.000
_cell.angle_alpha   90.00
_cell.angle_beta   90.00
_cell.angle_gamma   90.00
#
_symmetry.space_group_name_H-M   'P 1'
#
loop_
_entity.id
_entity.type
_entity.pdbx_description
1 polymer ?
#
loop_
_entity_poly.entity_id
_entity_poly.type
_entity_poly.pdbx_seq_one_letter_code
_entity_poly.pdbx_strand_id
1 'polypeptide(L)'
;MERANMRFILFLTFLLLSGCWDNMQKNNAVQLWLGDTIETTKKNLGSDLFSDCDSELCWYRYRQPVRSGKFLTMMLGGETSRFEIQRVFAFSVPIYTQDDNKIELISLNPFEVPEDSLHTEAESKFYELLTSLQNAGWKRYIRLGEPRISGTELSKLSTVNEVLGKPVMTGPWSDPSIRLPEELWRSMPIFSDWSFYRGNEYLTVSVQREDSEKEPSKTGTYLFTLTFKSEKRFFSEYFDSSDRDRMKELLPDLLKKLASQRAIAESRLKEMGVTIDERYQNPTISILEAQH
;
A
#
# COMPACT_ATOMS: atom_id res chain seq x y z
N MET A 1 13.63 82.53 34.95
CA MET A 1 12.65 82.00 35.91
C MET A 1 12.05 80.77 35.27
N GLU A 2 12.61 79.59 35.50
CA GLU A 2 12.53 78.76 36.71
C GLU A 2 11.70 77.52 36.38
N ARG A 3 12.25 76.39 36.80
CA ARG A 3 11.89 75.01 36.47
C ARG A 3 10.52 74.63 37.04
N ALA A 4 9.87 73.66 36.39
CA ALA A 4 9.23 72.57 37.12
C ALA A 4 9.34 71.26 36.32
N ASN A 5 10.11 70.33 36.87
CA ASN A 5 10.18 68.93 36.49
C ASN A 5 8.80 68.28 36.69
N MET A 6 8.33 67.51 35.73
CA MET A 6 7.38 66.44 36.01
C MET A 6 7.76 65.19 35.21
N ARG A 7 8.41 64.27 35.93
CA ARG A 7 8.54 62.86 35.53
C ARG A 7 7.13 62.30 35.44
N PHE A 8 6.73 61.78 34.28
CA PHE A 8 5.60 60.87 34.19
C PHE A 8 6.02 59.59 33.48
N ILE A 9 5.71 58.51 34.17
CA ILE A 9 6.11 57.14 33.94
C ILE A 9 5.42 56.64 32.66
N LEU A 10 6.21 56.23 31.67
CA LEU A 10 5.72 55.49 30.51
C LEU A 10 5.42 54.06 30.97
N PHE A 11 4.17 53.80 31.36
CA PHE A 11 3.67 52.43 31.51
C PHE A 11 3.60 51.79 30.12
N LEU A 12 4.53 50.88 29.85
CA LEU A 12 4.40 49.91 28.77
C LEU A 12 3.18 49.02 29.06
N THR A 13 2.04 49.33 28.44
CA THR A 13 0.97 48.36 28.26
C THR A 13 1.37 47.42 27.12
N PHE A 14 2.17 46.40 27.46
CA PHE A 14 2.27 45.17 26.68
C PHE A 14 0.94 44.42 26.88
N LEU A 15 -0.07 44.80 26.10
CA LEU A 15 -1.29 44.02 26.00
C LEU A 15 -0.94 42.70 25.33
N LEU A 16 -0.98 41.65 26.13
CA LEU A 16 -0.90 40.25 25.77
C LEU A 16 -1.89 39.95 24.63
N LEU A 17 -1.42 39.98 23.39
CA LEU A 17 -2.00 39.22 22.29
C LEU A 17 -1.54 37.75 22.41
N SER A 18 -1.85 37.12 23.54
CA SER A 18 -1.98 35.66 23.61
C SER A 18 -3.45 35.32 23.31
N GLY A 19 -3.89 35.72 22.11
CA GLY A 19 -5.21 35.42 21.58
C GLY A 19 -5.11 34.17 20.72
N CYS A 20 -5.41 33.02 21.33
CA CYS A 20 -5.82 31.76 20.70
C CYS A 20 -5.10 31.38 19.40
N TRP A 21 -3.88 30.86 19.52
CA TRP A 21 -3.35 29.94 18.51
C TRP A 21 -3.58 28.47 18.92
N ASP A 22 -4.68 28.20 19.63
CA ASP A 22 -5.23 26.86 19.79
C ASP A 22 -6.39 26.72 18.80
N ASN A 23 -6.08 26.88 17.51
CA ASN A 23 -7.01 26.46 16.48
C ASN A 23 -6.75 24.97 16.27
N MET A 24 -7.48 24.16 17.03
CA MET A 24 -7.59 22.71 16.97
C MET A 24 -7.18 22.18 15.58
N GLN A 25 -5.97 21.63 15.51
CA GLN A 25 -5.63 20.69 14.46
C GLN A 25 -6.59 19.51 14.69
N LYS A 26 -7.73 19.50 13.98
CA LYS A 26 -8.61 18.34 13.91
C LYS A 26 -7.68 17.16 13.69
N ASN A 27 -7.73 16.19 14.60
CA ASN A 27 -6.78 15.09 14.58
C ASN A 27 -6.98 14.33 13.27
N ASN A 28 -6.10 14.53 12.29
CA ASN A 28 -6.21 13.92 10.95
C ASN A 28 -5.83 12.43 10.97
N ALA A 29 -5.59 11.88 12.17
CA ALA A 29 -5.34 10.47 12.40
C ALA A 29 -6.64 9.68 12.29
N VAL A 30 -6.66 8.68 11.40
CA VAL A 30 -7.80 7.79 11.18
C VAL A 30 -7.36 6.36 11.35
N GLN A 31 -7.97 5.65 12.29
CA GLN A 31 -7.81 4.21 12.43
C GLN A 31 -8.73 3.48 11.45
N LEU A 32 -8.18 2.50 10.76
CA LEU A 32 -8.88 1.65 9.82
C LEU A 32 -8.08 0.35 9.66
N TRP A 33 -8.69 -0.81 9.88
CA TRP A 33 -8.00 -2.07 9.65
C TRP A 33 -8.89 -3.21 9.18
N LEU A 34 -8.26 -4.25 8.64
CA LEU A 34 -8.90 -5.48 8.20
C LEU A 34 -9.52 -6.21 9.40
N GLY A 35 -10.70 -6.78 9.21
CA GLY A 35 -11.47 -7.47 10.25
C GLY A 35 -12.25 -6.57 11.21
N ASP A 36 -11.93 -5.27 11.25
CA ASP A 36 -12.69 -4.27 12.00
C ASP A 36 -13.98 -3.88 11.27
N THR A 37 -14.86 -3.16 11.99
CA THR A 37 -16.00 -2.45 11.38
C THR A 37 -15.63 -1.01 11.07
N ILE A 38 -16.35 -0.38 10.14
CA ILE A 38 -16.10 1.00 9.71
C ILE A 38 -16.62 2.07 10.68
N GLU A 39 -17.31 1.69 11.76
CA GLU A 39 -18.05 2.62 12.62
C GLU A 39 -17.17 3.68 13.29
N THR A 40 -15.96 3.30 13.74
CA THR A 40 -15.00 4.27 14.28
C THR A 40 -14.56 5.29 13.22
N THR A 41 -14.29 4.84 12.00
CA THR A 41 -13.91 5.70 10.88
C THR A 41 -15.06 6.64 10.49
N LYS A 42 -16.31 6.14 10.44
CA LYS A 42 -17.52 6.94 10.20
C LYS A 42 -17.68 8.04 11.24
N LYS A 43 -17.52 7.71 12.53
CA LYS A 43 -17.60 8.68 13.62
C LYS A 43 -16.51 9.77 13.51
N ASN A 44 -15.29 9.39 13.15
CA ASN A 44 -14.15 10.31 13.09
C ASN A 44 -14.23 11.26 11.89
N LEU A 45 -14.62 10.75 10.71
CA LEU A 45 -14.66 11.55 9.49
C LEU A 45 -16.00 12.26 9.26
N GLY A 46 -17.09 11.74 9.82
CA GLY A 46 -18.42 12.35 9.67
C GLY A 46 -18.77 12.59 8.20
N SER A 47 -19.08 13.84 7.86
CA SER A 47 -19.45 14.26 6.50
C SER A 47 -18.33 14.17 5.47
N ASP A 48 -17.06 14.03 5.89
CA ASP A 48 -15.94 13.88 4.97
C ASP A 48 -15.83 12.45 4.40
N LEU A 49 -16.55 11.48 4.98
CA LEU A 49 -16.66 10.11 4.49
C LEU A 49 -17.94 9.95 3.66
N PHE A 50 -17.76 9.67 2.37
CA PHE A 50 -18.85 9.36 1.46
C PHE A 50 -19.18 7.86 1.52
N SER A 51 -20.46 7.51 1.40
CA SER A 51 -20.91 6.12 1.31
C SER A 51 -21.93 5.95 0.19
N ASP A 52 -21.82 4.86 -0.56
CA ASP A 52 -22.82 4.41 -1.54
C ASP A 52 -23.22 2.97 -1.19
N CYS A 53 -24.48 2.75 -0.87
CA CYS A 53 -24.95 1.49 -0.29
C CYS A 53 -26.14 0.91 -1.06
N ASP A 54 -26.12 -0.40 -1.23
CA ASP A 54 -27.28 -1.22 -1.61
C ASP A 54 -27.58 -2.27 -0.50
N SER A 55 -28.35 -3.30 -0.82
CA SER A 55 -28.72 -4.36 0.14
C SER A 55 -27.58 -5.31 0.51
N GLU A 56 -26.53 -5.39 -0.30
CA GLU A 56 -25.45 -6.37 -0.17
C GLU A 56 -24.09 -5.74 0.14
N LEU A 57 -23.89 -4.48 -0.26
CA LEU A 57 -22.63 -3.76 -0.22
C LEU A 57 -22.84 -2.31 0.24
N CYS A 58 -21.97 -1.84 1.12
CA CYS A 58 -21.72 -0.43 1.34
C CYS A 58 -20.29 -0.08 0.94
N TRP A 59 -20.14 0.87 0.03
CA TRP A 59 -18.85 1.38 -0.43
C TRP A 59 -18.53 2.72 0.22
N TYR A 60 -17.61 2.71 1.19
CA TYR A 60 -17.12 3.90 1.87
C TYR A 60 -15.88 4.49 1.18
N ARG A 61 -15.85 5.81 1.00
CA ARG A 61 -14.78 6.54 0.30
C ARG A 61 -14.48 7.86 0.98
N TYR A 62 -13.20 8.16 1.15
CA TYR A 62 -12.72 9.50 1.47
C TYR A 62 -11.87 9.99 0.30
N ARG A 63 -12.02 11.26 -0.08
CA ARG A 63 -11.15 11.89 -1.08
C ARG A 63 -11.11 13.40 -0.87
N GLN A 64 -9.91 13.95 -0.77
CA GLN A 64 -9.66 15.39 -0.87
C GLN A 64 -8.77 15.68 -2.07
N PRO A 65 -8.99 16.80 -2.79
CA PRO A 65 -8.04 17.25 -3.80
C PRO A 65 -6.66 17.46 -3.16
N VAL A 66 -5.60 16.96 -3.77
CA VAL A 66 -4.21 17.12 -3.28
C VAL A 66 -3.88 18.60 -3.02
N ARG A 67 -4.31 19.50 -3.93
CA ARG A 67 -4.15 20.96 -3.80
C ARG A 67 -4.77 21.58 -2.55
N SER A 68 -5.68 20.88 -1.87
CA SER A 68 -6.28 21.38 -0.62
C SER A 68 -5.31 21.32 0.57
N GLY A 69 -4.23 20.53 0.46
CA GLY A 69 -3.31 20.27 1.57
C GLY A 69 -3.92 19.44 2.72
N LYS A 70 -5.18 19.02 2.60
CA LYS A 70 -5.87 18.22 3.62
C LYS A 70 -5.56 16.75 3.41
N PHE A 71 -4.67 16.23 4.23
CA PHE A 71 -4.30 14.82 4.23
C PHE A 71 -4.61 14.15 5.56
N LEU A 72 -4.91 12.85 5.49
CA LEU A 72 -5.03 11.98 6.64
C LEU A 72 -3.69 11.35 6.99
N THR A 73 -3.54 11.01 8.26
CA THR A 73 -2.58 10.01 8.72
C THR A 73 -3.37 8.74 9.00
N MET A 74 -3.13 7.68 8.23
CA MET A 74 -3.83 6.41 8.41
C MET A 74 -3.06 5.57 9.42
N MET A 75 -3.73 5.27 10.55
CA MET A 75 -3.26 4.33 11.55
C MET A 75 -3.74 2.94 11.15
N LEU A 76 -2.81 2.12 10.67
CA LEU A 76 -3.05 0.80 10.10
C LEU A 76 -2.48 -0.28 11.01
N GLY A 77 -2.92 -1.52 10.86
CA GLY A 77 -2.53 -2.66 11.68
C GLY A 77 -3.42 -2.86 12.91
N GLY A 78 -3.55 -4.13 13.32
CA GLY A 78 -4.14 -4.50 14.61
C GLY A 78 -3.30 -4.02 15.81
N GLU A 79 -3.75 -4.28 17.02
CA GLU A 79 -3.15 -3.73 18.26
C GLU A 79 -1.64 -4.00 18.41
N THR A 80 -1.16 -5.15 17.95
CA THR A 80 0.23 -5.60 18.13
C THR A 80 1.18 -5.21 17.01
N SER A 81 0.68 -4.67 15.89
CA SER A 81 1.48 -4.43 14.68
C SER A 81 1.02 -3.18 13.94
N ARG A 82 0.82 -2.10 14.69
CA ARG A 82 0.42 -0.81 14.14
C ARG A 82 1.53 -0.14 13.35
N PHE A 83 1.17 0.52 12.26
CA PHE A 83 2.04 1.34 11.46
C PHE A 83 1.24 2.48 10.84
N GLU A 84 1.94 3.49 10.33
CA GLU A 84 1.32 4.71 9.83
C GLU A 84 1.62 4.90 8.35
N ILE A 85 0.63 5.38 7.61
CA ILE A 85 0.82 5.94 6.27
C ILE A 85 0.35 7.38 6.31
N GLN A 86 1.27 8.31 6.09
CA GLN A 86 1.00 9.73 6.14
C GLN A 86 0.52 10.24 4.78
N ARG A 87 0.03 11.48 4.78
CA ARG A 87 -0.32 12.23 3.56
C ARG A 87 -1.34 11.52 2.66
N VAL A 88 -2.27 10.76 3.25
CA VAL A 88 -3.32 10.04 2.51
C VAL A 88 -4.40 11.02 2.07
N PHE A 89 -4.55 11.19 0.76
CA PHE A 89 -5.56 12.09 0.19
C PHE A 89 -6.83 11.35 -0.22
N ALA A 90 -6.76 10.04 -0.42
CA ALA A 90 -7.94 9.22 -0.69
C ALA A 90 -7.82 7.81 -0.10
N PHE A 91 -8.96 7.25 0.30
CA PHE A 91 -9.10 5.83 0.55
C PHE A 91 -10.47 5.31 0.12
N SER A 92 -10.56 3.99 -0.05
CA SER A 92 -11.74 3.25 -0.46
C SER A 92 -11.86 1.94 0.29
N VAL A 93 -13.04 1.65 0.82
CA VAL A 93 -13.36 0.45 1.62
C VAL A 93 -14.73 -0.09 1.22
N PRO A 94 -14.80 -1.16 0.40
CA PRO A 94 -16.03 -1.89 0.18
C PRO A 94 -16.31 -2.81 1.38
N ILE A 95 -17.56 -2.83 1.85
CA ILE A 95 -18.01 -3.67 2.98
C ILE A 95 -19.22 -4.47 2.55
N TYR A 96 -19.08 -5.79 2.54
CA TYR A 96 -20.15 -6.69 2.14
C TYR A 96 -20.87 -7.26 3.36
N THR A 97 -22.19 -7.40 3.25
CA THR A 97 -23.04 -8.01 4.29
C THR A 97 -22.66 -9.45 4.59
N GLN A 98 -22.26 -10.22 3.57
CA GLN A 98 -21.77 -11.60 3.69
C GLN A 98 -20.48 -11.75 4.51
N ASP A 99 -19.76 -10.64 4.73
CA ASP A 99 -18.52 -10.60 5.52
C ASP A 99 -18.79 -10.07 6.94
N ASP A 100 -20.02 -10.22 7.44
CA ASP A 100 -20.47 -9.68 8.73
C ASP A 100 -20.24 -8.15 8.86
N ASN A 101 -20.27 -7.44 7.74
CA ASN A 101 -19.92 -6.02 7.62
C ASN A 101 -18.49 -5.68 8.10
N LYS A 102 -17.57 -6.65 8.06
CA LYS A 102 -16.15 -6.42 8.34
C LYS A 102 -15.41 -5.90 7.13
N ILE A 103 -14.32 -5.21 7.40
CA ILE A 103 -13.42 -4.69 6.37
C ILE A 103 -12.52 -5.81 5.87
N GLU A 104 -12.71 -6.23 4.62
CA GLU A 104 -11.91 -7.28 3.98
C GLU A 104 -10.91 -6.73 2.95
N LEU A 105 -11.08 -5.46 2.55
CA LEU A 105 -10.25 -4.77 1.58
C LEU A 105 -10.15 -3.28 1.91
N ILE A 106 -8.92 -2.74 1.86
CA ILE A 106 -8.65 -1.31 1.99
C ILE A 106 -7.77 -0.89 0.81
N SER A 107 -8.15 0.16 0.09
CA SER A 107 -7.28 0.81 -0.90
C SER A 107 -6.98 2.23 -0.47
N LEU A 108 -5.70 2.59 -0.40
CA LEU A 108 -5.19 3.91 0.01
C LEU A 108 -4.38 4.56 -1.11
N ASN A 109 -4.51 5.87 -1.23
CA ASN A 109 -3.66 6.70 -2.09
C ASN A 109 -2.92 7.75 -1.25
N PRO A 110 -1.67 7.48 -0.85
CA PRO A 110 -0.80 8.51 -0.29
C PRO A 110 -0.32 9.48 -1.37
N PHE A 111 -0.10 10.73 -0.98
CA PHE A 111 0.55 11.72 -1.83
C PHE A 111 2.04 11.79 -1.48
N GLU A 112 2.87 11.16 -2.31
CA GLU A 112 4.32 11.07 -2.09
C GLU A 112 5.10 12.16 -2.83
N VAL A 113 4.73 12.45 -4.08
CA VAL A 113 5.42 13.44 -4.93
C VAL A 113 4.40 14.28 -5.74
N PRO A 114 4.70 15.56 -6.02
CA PRO A 114 3.92 16.37 -6.96
C PRO A 114 3.86 15.82 -8.39
N GLU A 115 2.92 16.34 -9.19
CA GLU A 115 2.93 16.17 -10.64
C GLU A 115 4.24 16.72 -11.24
N ASP A 116 4.68 16.15 -12.36
CA ASP A 116 5.94 16.50 -13.05
C ASP A 116 7.20 16.44 -12.15
N SER A 117 7.21 15.57 -11.14
CA SER A 117 8.40 15.35 -10.30
C SER A 117 9.50 14.62 -11.06
N LEU A 118 10.75 14.79 -10.62
CA LEU A 118 11.87 14.02 -11.15
C LEU A 118 11.62 12.52 -10.91
N HIS A 119 11.92 11.68 -11.91
CA HIS A 119 11.76 10.23 -11.75
C HIS A 119 12.54 9.67 -10.56
N THR A 120 13.73 10.22 -10.28
CA THR A 120 14.58 9.84 -9.15
C THR A 120 14.00 10.23 -7.80
N GLU A 121 13.22 11.33 -7.73
CA GLU A 121 12.52 11.73 -6.52
C GLU A 121 11.36 10.77 -6.22
N ALA A 122 10.56 10.44 -7.23
CA ALA A 122 9.49 9.44 -7.12
C ALA A 122 10.03 8.06 -6.73
N GLU A 123 11.13 7.65 -7.35
CA GLU A 123 11.83 6.41 -7.00
C GLU A 123 12.31 6.42 -5.53
N SER A 124 12.91 7.52 -5.07
CA SER A 124 13.34 7.64 -3.66
C SER A 124 12.17 7.48 -2.71
N LYS A 125 11.06 8.18 -2.96
CA LYS A 125 9.85 8.09 -2.12
C LYS A 125 9.23 6.71 -2.13
N PHE A 126 9.24 6.05 -3.28
CA PHE A 126 8.79 4.67 -3.39
C PHE A 126 9.61 3.72 -2.49
N TYR A 127 10.94 3.79 -2.51
CA TYR A 127 11.77 2.92 -1.65
C TYR A 127 11.73 3.31 -0.16
N GLU A 128 11.52 4.59 0.17
CA GLU A 128 11.22 5.03 1.54
C GLU A 128 9.92 4.37 2.06
N LEU A 129 8.88 4.33 1.22
CA LEU A 129 7.63 3.63 1.51
C LEU A 129 7.86 2.12 1.69
N LEU A 130 8.58 1.46 0.77
CA LEU A 130 8.88 0.03 0.88
C LEU A 130 9.64 -0.31 2.16
N THR A 131 10.64 0.51 2.51
CA THR A 131 11.43 0.35 3.75
C THR A 131 10.53 0.46 4.98
N SER A 132 9.62 1.43 4.98
CA SER A 132 8.66 1.63 6.09
C SER A 132 7.73 0.43 6.24
N LEU A 133 7.26 -0.15 5.13
CA LEU A 133 6.44 -1.36 5.14
C LEU A 133 7.23 -2.57 5.66
N GLN A 134 8.48 -2.75 5.21
CA GLN A 134 9.35 -3.83 5.70
C GLN A 134 9.61 -3.72 7.21
N ASN A 135 9.86 -2.51 7.71
CA ASN A 135 10.00 -2.25 9.15
C ASN A 135 8.71 -2.54 9.93
N ALA A 136 7.54 -2.37 9.30
CA ALA A 136 6.24 -2.75 9.85
C ALA A 136 5.93 -4.27 9.75
N GLY A 137 6.91 -5.07 9.32
CA GLY A 137 6.84 -6.53 9.25
C GLY A 137 6.32 -7.10 7.94
N TRP A 138 6.08 -6.26 6.92
CA TRP A 138 5.68 -6.73 5.60
C TRP A 138 6.84 -7.42 4.87
N LYS A 139 6.59 -8.63 4.40
CA LYS A 139 7.57 -9.46 3.68
C LYS A 139 7.16 -9.60 2.23
N ARG A 140 8.14 -9.76 1.33
CA ARG A 140 7.88 -10.06 -0.09
C ARG A 140 6.92 -11.24 -0.21
N TYR A 141 5.90 -11.11 -1.05
CA TYR A 141 5.03 -12.22 -1.45
C TYR A 141 5.38 -12.65 -2.89
N ILE A 142 5.61 -13.94 -3.09
CA ILE A 142 5.79 -14.55 -4.40
C ILE A 142 4.56 -15.42 -4.66
N ARG A 143 3.86 -15.15 -5.76
CA ARG A 143 2.65 -15.88 -6.15
C ARG A 143 2.93 -17.37 -6.17
N LEU A 144 2.00 -18.15 -5.62
CA LEU A 144 2.23 -19.55 -5.23
C LEU A 144 2.67 -20.47 -6.39
N GLY A 145 2.35 -20.12 -7.64
CA GLY A 145 2.79 -20.85 -8.84
C GLY A 145 4.01 -20.26 -9.56
N GLU A 146 4.49 -19.09 -9.15
CA GLU A 146 5.61 -18.40 -9.78
C GLU A 146 6.95 -18.81 -9.13
N PRO A 147 8.05 -18.83 -9.91
CA PRO A 147 9.37 -19.24 -9.40
C PRO A 147 9.94 -18.23 -8.40
N ARG A 148 10.66 -18.73 -7.40
CA ARG A 148 11.26 -17.92 -6.34
C ARG A 148 12.57 -17.28 -6.80
N ILE A 149 12.50 -16.32 -7.71
CA ILE A 149 13.68 -15.63 -8.24
C ILE A 149 13.96 -14.37 -7.42
N SER A 150 15.19 -14.25 -6.91
CA SER A 150 15.69 -13.06 -6.21
C SER A 150 15.89 -11.89 -7.19
N GLY A 151 15.68 -10.65 -6.74
CA GLY A 151 16.03 -9.45 -7.52
C GLY A 151 17.51 -9.40 -7.95
N THR A 152 18.40 -10.12 -7.26
CA THR A 152 19.82 -10.24 -7.66
C THR A 152 20.04 -10.95 -8.99
N GLU A 153 19.03 -11.68 -9.48
CA GLU A 153 19.08 -12.45 -10.73
C GLU A 153 18.50 -11.66 -11.92
N LEU A 154 18.12 -10.38 -11.73
CA LEU A 154 17.54 -9.51 -12.76
C LEU A 154 18.32 -9.52 -14.08
N SER A 155 19.65 -9.47 -14.02
CA SER A 155 20.52 -9.41 -15.20
C SER A 155 20.49 -10.69 -16.06
N LYS A 156 19.94 -11.80 -15.55
CA LYS A 156 19.81 -13.07 -16.28
C LYS A 156 18.48 -13.18 -17.03
N LEU A 157 17.61 -12.17 -16.92
CA LEU A 157 16.30 -12.14 -17.56
C LEU A 157 16.25 -10.99 -18.56
N SER A 158 15.66 -11.24 -19.73
CA SER A 158 15.67 -10.30 -20.86
C SER A 158 14.45 -9.39 -20.93
N THR A 159 13.33 -9.82 -20.37
CA THR A 159 12.03 -9.17 -20.56
C THR A 159 11.37 -8.92 -19.22
N VAL A 160 11.07 -7.64 -18.93
CA VAL A 160 10.41 -7.24 -17.68
C VAL A 160 9.08 -7.97 -17.51
N ASN A 161 8.84 -8.47 -16.29
CA ASN A 161 7.64 -9.22 -15.91
C ASN A 161 7.40 -10.49 -16.74
N GLU A 162 8.44 -11.05 -17.35
CA GLU A 162 8.36 -12.32 -18.06
C GLU A 162 9.43 -13.30 -17.57
N VAL A 163 9.03 -14.55 -17.34
CA VAL A 163 9.93 -15.63 -16.97
C VAL A 163 9.59 -16.85 -17.83
N LEU A 164 10.58 -17.39 -18.55
CA LEU A 164 10.41 -18.52 -19.46
C LEU A 164 9.31 -18.30 -20.52
N GLY A 165 9.21 -17.10 -21.10
CA GLY A 165 8.19 -16.80 -22.11
C GLY A 165 6.79 -16.54 -21.54
N LYS A 166 6.65 -16.40 -20.22
CA LYS A 166 5.34 -16.29 -19.55
C LYS A 166 5.28 -15.05 -18.65
N PRO A 167 4.18 -14.28 -18.69
CA PRO A 167 3.96 -13.18 -17.75
C PRO A 167 3.99 -13.67 -16.30
N VAL A 168 4.64 -12.89 -15.44
CA VAL A 168 4.69 -13.10 -13.98
C VAL A 168 4.31 -11.82 -13.26
N MET A 169 3.66 -11.94 -12.11
CA MET A 169 3.22 -10.81 -11.28
C MET A 169 4.19 -10.49 -10.13
N THR A 170 5.00 -11.46 -9.71
CA THR A 170 5.89 -11.37 -8.54
C THR A 170 7.34 -11.73 -8.86
N GLY A 171 7.74 -11.43 -10.10
CA GLY A 171 9.09 -11.62 -10.61
C GLY A 171 10.16 -10.81 -9.87
N PRO A 172 11.43 -10.94 -10.26
CA PRO A 172 12.54 -10.27 -9.56
C PRO A 172 12.52 -8.74 -9.68
N TRP A 173 11.79 -8.17 -10.65
CA TRP A 173 11.59 -6.70 -10.78
C TRP A 173 10.76 -6.12 -9.65
N SER A 174 9.94 -6.94 -8.99
CA SER A 174 9.12 -6.55 -7.86
C SER A 174 9.66 -7.08 -6.52
N ASP A 175 10.97 -7.39 -6.46
CA ASP A 175 11.64 -7.73 -5.20
C ASP A 175 11.90 -6.46 -4.36
N PRO A 176 11.25 -6.29 -3.19
CA PRO A 176 11.41 -5.09 -2.39
C PRO A 176 12.77 -4.99 -1.67
N SER A 177 13.61 -6.02 -1.75
CA SER A 177 14.97 -5.99 -1.19
C SER A 177 16.01 -5.41 -2.15
N ILE A 178 15.64 -5.20 -3.42
CA ILE A 178 16.55 -4.72 -4.46
C ILE A 178 16.02 -3.41 -5.01
N ARG A 179 16.89 -2.40 -5.03
CA ARG A 179 16.63 -1.15 -5.73
C ARG A 179 16.90 -1.34 -7.22
N LEU A 180 15.87 -1.14 -8.05
CA LEU A 180 16.01 -1.16 -9.50
C LEU A 180 16.98 -0.06 -9.95
N PRO A 181 17.86 -0.34 -10.93
CA PRO A 181 18.60 0.71 -11.61
C PRO A 181 17.65 1.74 -12.23
N GLU A 182 18.04 3.02 -12.27
CA GLU A 182 17.19 4.13 -12.75
C GLU A 182 16.60 3.87 -14.14
N GLU A 183 17.41 3.37 -15.07
CA GLU A 183 16.94 3.02 -16.43
C GLU A 183 15.87 1.94 -16.41
N LEU A 184 16.00 0.95 -15.52
CA LEU A 184 15.02 -0.12 -15.36
C LEU A 184 13.75 0.40 -14.69
N TRP A 185 13.87 1.19 -13.62
CA TRP A 185 12.74 1.87 -12.98
C TRP A 185 11.91 2.68 -13.99
N ARG A 186 12.57 3.48 -14.85
CA ARG A 186 11.89 4.27 -15.89
C ARG A 186 11.32 3.45 -17.03
N SER A 187 11.85 2.27 -17.30
CA SER A 187 11.33 1.38 -18.36
C SER A 187 10.26 0.42 -17.87
N MET A 188 9.94 0.43 -16.56
CA MET A 188 8.83 -0.34 -16.02
C MET A 188 7.50 0.04 -16.70
N PRO A 189 6.58 -0.92 -16.87
CA PRO A 189 5.25 -0.65 -17.42
C PRO A 189 4.51 0.44 -16.65
N ILE A 190 3.50 1.05 -17.30
CA ILE A 190 2.65 2.11 -16.73
C ILE A 190 2.16 1.73 -15.34
N PHE A 191 1.79 0.46 -15.13
CA PHE A 191 1.45 -0.10 -13.82
C PHE A 191 2.49 -1.14 -13.41
N SER A 192 3.03 -0.99 -12.21
CA SER A 192 3.99 -1.91 -11.63
C SER A 192 3.63 -2.24 -10.19
N ASP A 193 3.60 -3.52 -9.86
CA ASP A 193 3.07 -4.01 -8.59
C ASP A 193 4.14 -4.73 -7.76
N TRP A 194 4.20 -4.40 -6.47
CA TRP A 194 4.96 -5.11 -5.46
C TRP A 194 4.00 -5.78 -4.49
N SER A 195 4.14 -7.10 -4.35
CA SER A 195 3.27 -7.89 -3.48
C SER A 195 3.96 -8.24 -2.17
N PHE A 196 3.22 -8.12 -1.08
CA PHE A 196 3.68 -8.37 0.27
C PHE A 196 2.67 -9.20 1.07
N TYR A 197 3.14 -9.79 2.15
CA TYR A 197 2.31 -10.40 3.17
C TYR A 197 2.82 -10.09 4.58
N ARG A 198 1.94 -10.17 5.57
CA ARG A 198 2.27 -10.09 7.00
C ARG A 198 1.26 -10.94 7.78
N GLY A 199 1.71 -12.05 8.37
CA GLY A 199 0.78 -13.02 8.94
C GLY A 199 -0.17 -13.55 7.85
N ASN A 200 -1.47 -13.37 8.08
CA ASN A 200 -2.56 -13.71 7.16
C ASN A 200 -3.10 -12.49 6.38
N GLU A 201 -2.32 -11.41 6.30
CA GLU A 201 -2.69 -10.17 5.60
C GLU A 201 -1.85 -10.04 4.33
N TYR A 202 -2.45 -9.51 3.27
CA TYR A 202 -1.81 -9.34 1.96
C TYR A 202 -1.86 -7.88 1.54
N LEU A 203 -0.78 -7.40 0.91
CA LEU A 203 -0.65 -6.03 0.43
C LEU A 203 -0.11 -6.04 -1.00
N THR A 204 -0.72 -5.23 -1.86
CA THR A 204 -0.12 -4.84 -3.14
C THR A 204 0.15 -3.34 -3.12
N VAL A 205 1.40 -2.97 -3.37
CA VAL A 205 1.79 -1.59 -3.66
C VAL A 205 1.89 -1.45 -5.17
N SER A 206 0.99 -0.68 -5.77
CA SER A 206 0.99 -0.38 -7.19
C SER A 206 1.51 1.02 -7.44
N VAL A 207 2.41 1.15 -8.41
CA VAL A 207 2.91 2.42 -8.92
C VAL A 207 2.36 2.60 -10.33
N GLN A 208 1.58 3.66 -10.51
CA GLN A 208 1.21 4.15 -11.83
C GLN A 208 2.13 5.31 -12.21
N ARG A 209 2.75 5.23 -13.40
CA ARG A 209 3.61 6.29 -13.96
C ARG A 209 3.04 6.81 -15.26
N GLU A 210 3.02 8.13 -15.40
CA GLU A 210 2.75 8.83 -16.64
C GLU A 210 3.88 9.84 -16.89
N ASP A 211 4.56 9.74 -18.03
CA ASP A 211 5.66 10.65 -18.36
C ASP A 211 5.15 12.05 -18.69
N SER A 212 5.93 13.07 -18.33
CA SER A 212 5.54 14.45 -18.66
C SER A 212 5.59 14.68 -20.17
N GLU A 213 4.69 15.53 -20.68
CA GLU A 213 4.71 15.90 -22.09
C GLU A 213 5.95 16.71 -22.47
N LYS A 214 6.55 17.44 -21.52
CA LYS A 214 7.64 18.40 -21.77
C LYS A 214 9.03 17.78 -21.68
N GLU A 215 9.29 17.02 -20.63
CA GLU A 215 10.60 16.40 -20.38
C GLU A 215 10.43 14.93 -19.96
N PRO A 216 9.89 14.06 -20.84
CA PRO A 216 9.48 12.69 -20.50
C PRO A 216 10.61 11.79 -20.01
N SER A 217 11.88 12.12 -20.28
CA SER A 217 13.03 11.37 -19.78
C SER A 217 13.50 11.77 -18.38
N LYS A 218 12.99 12.90 -17.87
CA LYS A 218 13.40 13.49 -16.58
C LYS A 218 12.28 13.48 -15.57
N THR A 219 11.06 13.80 -15.99
CA THR A 219 9.92 14.05 -15.10
C THR A 219 8.68 13.27 -15.50
N GLY A 220 7.86 12.97 -14.50
CA GLY A 220 6.55 12.34 -14.70
C GLY A 220 5.67 12.45 -13.47
N THR A 221 4.42 12.05 -13.64
CA THR A 221 3.42 11.96 -12.58
C THR A 221 3.34 10.52 -12.08
N TYR A 222 3.37 10.36 -10.76
CA TYR A 222 3.36 9.08 -10.09
C TYR A 222 2.19 8.99 -9.12
N LEU A 223 1.38 7.94 -9.25
CA LEU A 223 0.32 7.61 -8.30
C LEU A 223 0.65 6.29 -7.62
N PHE A 224 0.74 6.32 -6.29
CA PHE A 224 0.91 5.13 -5.49
C PHE A 224 -0.45 4.67 -4.95
N THR A 225 -0.68 3.36 -5.01
CA THR A 225 -1.88 2.74 -4.46
C THR A 225 -1.46 1.57 -3.58
N LEU A 226 -1.85 1.60 -2.30
CA LEU A 226 -1.67 0.49 -1.38
C LEU A 226 -2.99 -0.22 -1.22
N THR A 227 -3.04 -1.50 -1.57
CA THR A 227 -4.24 -2.33 -1.44
C THR A 227 -4.00 -3.44 -0.44
N PHE A 228 -4.62 -3.35 0.72
CA PHE A 228 -4.60 -4.35 1.78
C PHE A 228 -5.81 -5.28 1.63
N LYS A 229 -5.59 -6.58 1.84
CA LYS A 229 -6.61 -7.62 1.77
C LYS A 229 -6.45 -8.58 2.94
N SER A 230 -7.57 -9.03 3.49
CA SER A 230 -7.59 -10.21 4.37
C SER A 230 -7.19 -11.47 3.59
N GLU A 231 -6.82 -12.54 4.29
CA GLU A 231 -6.57 -13.85 3.68
C GLU A 231 -7.78 -14.36 2.89
N LYS A 232 -8.98 -14.22 3.47
CA LYS A 232 -10.24 -14.64 2.82
C LYS A 232 -10.40 -13.93 1.49
N ARG A 233 -10.27 -12.60 1.49
CA ARG A 233 -10.43 -11.80 0.28
C ARG A 233 -9.35 -12.13 -0.75
N PHE A 234 -8.10 -12.22 -0.33
CA PHE A 234 -6.97 -12.52 -1.20
C PHE A 234 -7.15 -13.85 -1.94
N PHE A 235 -7.48 -14.94 -1.23
CA PHE A 235 -7.66 -16.24 -1.86
C PHE A 235 -8.94 -16.34 -2.69
N SER A 236 -9.99 -15.58 -2.35
CA SER A 236 -11.25 -15.59 -3.11
C SER A 236 -11.08 -15.15 -4.58
N GLU A 237 -10.01 -14.42 -4.88
CA GLU A 237 -9.68 -13.94 -6.23
C GLU A 237 -9.13 -15.04 -7.15
N TYR A 238 -8.79 -16.22 -6.60
CA TYR A 238 -8.43 -17.39 -7.39
C TYR A 238 -9.64 -18.20 -7.88
N PHE A 239 -10.85 -17.84 -7.43
CA PHE A 239 -12.07 -18.59 -7.69
C PHE A 239 -13.13 -17.70 -8.35
N ASP A 240 -13.87 -18.30 -9.27
CA ASP A 240 -15.09 -17.72 -9.81
C ASP A 240 -16.10 -17.49 -8.69
N SER A 241 -17.01 -16.53 -8.89
CA SER A 241 -17.95 -16.12 -7.84
C SER A 241 -18.75 -17.29 -7.25
N SER A 242 -19.12 -18.27 -8.07
CA SER A 242 -19.87 -19.47 -7.65
C SER A 242 -19.09 -20.46 -6.80
N ASP A 243 -17.75 -20.39 -6.82
CA ASP A 243 -16.88 -21.31 -6.09
C ASP A 243 -16.28 -20.69 -4.82
N ARG A 244 -16.49 -19.39 -4.58
CA ARG A 244 -15.91 -18.68 -3.42
C ARG A 244 -16.37 -19.23 -2.08
N ASP A 245 -17.62 -19.68 -1.96
CA ASP A 245 -18.12 -20.31 -0.73
C ASP A 245 -17.47 -21.67 -0.47
N ARG A 246 -17.07 -22.36 -1.55
CA ARG A 246 -16.35 -23.64 -1.53
C ARG A 246 -14.84 -23.45 -1.57
N MET A 247 -14.33 -22.23 -1.45
CA MET A 247 -12.90 -21.94 -1.53
C MET A 247 -12.08 -22.82 -0.58
N LYS A 248 -12.54 -23.04 0.66
CA LYS A 248 -11.81 -23.88 1.63
C LYS A 248 -11.63 -25.32 1.16
N GLU A 249 -12.63 -25.86 0.45
CA GLU A 249 -12.62 -27.20 -0.13
C GLU A 249 -11.67 -27.28 -1.35
N LEU A 250 -11.70 -26.25 -2.20
CA LEU A 250 -10.99 -26.23 -3.48
C LEU A 250 -9.53 -25.78 -3.39
N LEU A 251 -9.19 -24.98 -2.37
CA LEU A 251 -7.87 -24.38 -2.21
C LEU A 251 -6.75 -25.42 -2.10
N PRO A 252 -6.86 -26.54 -1.34
CA PRO A 252 -5.79 -27.53 -1.26
C PRO A 252 -5.32 -28.08 -2.62
N ASP A 253 -6.25 -28.37 -3.54
CA ASP A 253 -5.90 -28.91 -4.85
C ASP A 253 -5.33 -27.83 -5.78
N LEU A 254 -5.83 -26.60 -5.69
CA LEU A 254 -5.22 -25.45 -6.36
C LEU A 254 -3.76 -25.26 -5.91
N LEU A 255 -3.49 -25.34 -4.60
CA LEU A 255 -2.14 -25.19 -4.05
C LEU A 255 -1.19 -26.27 -4.56
N LYS A 256 -1.62 -27.54 -4.63
CA LYS A 256 -0.83 -28.63 -5.22
C LYS A 256 -0.49 -28.34 -6.69
N LYS A 257 -1.47 -27.89 -7.47
CA LYS A 257 -1.28 -27.51 -8.89
C LYS A 257 -0.25 -26.39 -9.03
N LEU A 258 -0.38 -25.32 -8.24
CA LEU A 258 0.54 -24.18 -8.26
C LEU A 258 1.96 -24.58 -7.84
N ALA A 259 2.09 -25.41 -6.80
CA ALA A 259 3.39 -25.93 -6.36
C ALA A 259 4.09 -26.75 -7.45
N SER A 260 3.34 -27.60 -8.17
CA SER A 260 3.88 -28.36 -9.31
C SER A 260 4.33 -27.44 -10.46
N GLN A 261 3.55 -26.41 -10.79
CA GLN A 261 3.92 -25.42 -11.80
C GLN A 261 5.22 -24.69 -11.45
N ARG A 262 5.33 -24.24 -10.19
CA ARG A 262 6.54 -23.60 -9.66
C ARG A 262 7.74 -24.53 -9.79
N ALA A 263 7.62 -25.78 -9.34
CA ALA A 263 8.74 -26.74 -9.36
C ALA A 263 9.27 -26.99 -10.79
N ILE A 264 8.36 -27.10 -11.77
CA ILE A 264 8.73 -27.26 -13.19
C ILE A 264 9.48 -26.02 -13.70
N ALA A 265 9.00 -24.82 -13.39
CA ALA A 265 9.64 -23.57 -13.81
C ALA A 265 11.03 -23.41 -13.15
N GLU A 266 11.12 -23.66 -11.84
CA GLU A 266 12.37 -23.56 -11.08
C GLU A 266 13.43 -24.55 -11.58
N SER A 267 13.05 -25.78 -11.97
CA SER A 267 13.99 -26.74 -12.56
C SER A 267 14.61 -26.21 -13.86
N ARG A 268 13.78 -25.67 -14.77
CA ARG A 268 14.24 -25.10 -16.05
C ARG A 268 15.13 -23.88 -15.83
N LEU A 269 14.79 -23.03 -14.86
CA LEU A 269 15.58 -21.85 -14.52
C LEU A 269 16.96 -22.23 -13.98
N LYS A 270 17.04 -23.29 -13.15
CA LYS A 270 18.32 -23.83 -12.66
C LYS A 270 19.19 -24.33 -13.82
N GLU A 271 18.61 -25.03 -14.81
CA GLU A 271 19.32 -25.47 -16.03
C GLU A 271 19.85 -24.28 -16.84
N MET A 272 19.17 -23.13 -16.80
CA MET A 272 19.60 -21.87 -17.43
C MET A 272 20.57 -21.05 -16.56
N GLY A 273 20.99 -21.56 -15.40
CA GLY A 273 21.93 -20.88 -14.50
C GLY A 273 21.32 -19.77 -13.64
N VAL A 274 19.99 -19.71 -13.51
CA VAL A 274 19.29 -18.80 -12.61
C VAL A 274 19.22 -19.41 -11.20
N THR A 275 19.62 -18.64 -10.20
CA THR A 275 19.56 -19.04 -8.79
C THR A 275 18.14 -18.93 -8.27
N ILE A 276 17.65 -19.98 -7.61
CA ILE A 276 16.35 -19.98 -6.93
C ILE A 276 16.57 -19.67 -5.44
N ASP A 277 15.80 -18.73 -4.90
CA ASP A 277 15.80 -18.40 -3.48
C ASP A 277 15.07 -19.48 -2.67
N GLU A 278 15.78 -20.55 -2.34
CA GLU A 278 15.26 -21.65 -1.54
C GLU A 278 14.98 -21.27 -0.08
N ARG A 279 15.46 -20.11 0.38
CA ARG A 279 15.16 -19.58 1.72
C ARG A 279 13.75 -18.99 1.79
N TYR A 280 13.19 -18.59 0.66
CA TYR A 280 11.82 -18.08 0.61
C TYR A 280 10.82 -19.18 1.00
N GLN A 281 10.00 -18.87 2.00
CA GLN A 281 8.87 -19.68 2.44
C GLN A 281 7.57 -18.94 2.10
N ASN A 282 6.60 -19.67 1.57
CA ASN A 282 5.25 -19.15 1.37
C ASN A 282 4.65 -18.75 2.73
N PRO A 283 3.74 -17.76 2.77
CA PRO A 283 2.95 -17.50 3.98
C PRO A 283 2.18 -18.75 4.40
N THR A 284 2.04 -18.95 5.71
CA THR A 284 1.07 -19.88 6.28
C THR A 284 -0.34 -19.49 5.85
N ILE A 285 -1.15 -20.46 5.44
CA ILE A 285 -2.53 -20.23 4.98
C ILE A 285 -3.49 -20.66 6.08
N SER A 286 -3.89 -19.70 6.92
CA SER A 286 -4.61 -19.95 8.18
C SER A 286 -6.02 -20.51 7.93
N ILE A 287 -6.65 -20.15 6.82
CA ILE A 287 -7.95 -20.69 6.38
C ILE A 287 -7.96 -22.22 6.30
N LEU A 288 -6.81 -22.87 6.05
CA LEU A 288 -6.68 -24.33 5.98
C LEU A 288 -6.31 -24.96 7.33
N GLU A 289 -5.77 -24.20 8.27
CA GLU A 289 -5.31 -24.71 9.58
C GLU A 289 -6.45 -24.87 10.60
N ALA A 290 -7.59 -24.20 10.39
CA ALA A 290 -8.76 -24.25 11.26
C ALA A 290 -9.49 -25.62 11.29
N GLN A 291 -8.80 -26.73 10.98
CA GLN A 291 -9.33 -28.11 10.95
C GLN A 291 -8.85 -29.00 12.11
N HIS A 292 -8.25 -28.45 13.16
CA HIS A 292 -7.89 -29.22 14.36
C HIS A 292 -8.43 -28.59 15.63
#